data_AF-A0A1I5S4T5-F1
#
_entry.id   AF-A0A1I5S4T5-F1
#
_cell.length_a   1.000
_cell.length_b   1.000
_cell.length_c   1.000
_cell.angle_alpha   90.00
_cell.angle_beta   90.00
_cell.angle_gamma   90.00
#
_symmetry.space_group_name_H-M   'P 1'
#
loop_
_entity.id
_entity.type
_entity.pdbx_description
1 polymer ?
#
loop_
_entity_poly.entity_id
_entity_poly.type
_entity_poly.pdbx_seq_one_letter_code
_entity_poly.pdbx_strand_id
1 'polypeptide(L)'
;MIVVATSADHFEAPWVRNEWSRFLAFMSEDADKRIIPVYKNITAYELPDELSSYQAQDLSKIGALQDLVLGIESLLRNRDTTKKTMSEQDVLSIVKEKEERERLAASEARAKMISKLMKGLLALIAAFLIIIGMVKLLGYINKGYLAPRKVYNTAVAEMNNGNYDKAISAFSTINGFKDSDELYKKCFQLQQEIIVAYIL
;
A
#
# COMPACT_ATOMS: atom_id res chain seq x y z
N MET A 1 25.68 21.84 -42.02
CA MET A 1 26.92 22.44 -42.51
C MET A 1 26.62 23.83 -43.05
N ILE A 2 27.53 24.78 -42.86
CA ILE A 2 27.43 26.10 -43.49
C ILE A 2 28.57 26.16 -44.51
N VAL A 3 28.26 26.53 -45.75
CA VAL A 3 29.25 26.71 -46.81
C VAL A 3 29.35 28.20 -47.10
N VAL A 4 30.52 28.80 -46.89
CA VAL A 4 30.71 30.24 -47.02
C VAL A 4 31.67 30.55 -48.16
N ALA A 5 31.30 31.45 -49.04
CA ALA A 5 32.18 31.92 -50.12
C ALA A 5 31.94 33.40 -50.46
N THR A 6 32.97 34.03 -51.01
CA THR A 6 32.97 35.45 -51.41
C THR A 6 33.19 35.66 -52.91
N SER A 7 33.32 34.58 -53.69
CA SER A 7 33.41 34.55 -55.16
C SER A 7 32.88 33.20 -55.67
N ALA A 8 32.53 33.11 -56.94
CA ALA A 8 32.09 31.85 -57.57
C ALA A 8 33.20 30.78 -57.52
N ASP A 9 34.45 31.17 -57.83
CA ASP A 9 35.62 30.29 -57.82
C ASP A 9 35.86 29.62 -56.46
N HIS A 10 35.49 30.28 -55.35
CA HIS A 10 35.63 29.70 -54.01
C HIS A 10 34.73 28.48 -53.80
N PHE A 11 33.55 28.42 -54.44
CA PHE A 11 32.69 27.24 -54.36
C PHE A 11 33.24 26.07 -55.17
N GLU A 12 33.91 26.36 -56.29
CA GLU A 12 34.47 25.37 -57.20
C GLU A 12 35.88 24.90 -56.80
N ALA A 13 36.55 25.62 -55.90
CA ALA A 13 37.85 25.26 -55.38
C ALA A 13 37.89 23.77 -54.98
N PRO A 14 38.85 22.96 -55.47
CA PRO A 14 38.78 21.50 -55.37
C PRO A 14 38.54 20.97 -53.96
N TRP A 15 39.13 21.61 -52.95
CA TRP A 15 38.97 21.22 -51.56
C TRP A 15 37.58 21.60 -50.99
N VAL A 16 37.04 22.77 -51.35
CA VAL A 16 35.71 23.24 -50.91
C VAL A 16 34.64 22.37 -51.53
N ARG A 17 34.73 22.17 -52.85
CA ARG A 17 33.82 21.33 -53.63
C ARG A 17 33.78 19.90 -53.09
N ASN A 18 34.93 19.33 -52.77
CA ASN A 18 35.00 17.99 -52.22
C ASN A 18 34.29 17.89 -50.86
N GLU A 19 34.41 18.89 -50.00
CA GLU A 19 33.80 18.85 -48.67
C GLU A 19 32.28 18.96 -48.72
N TRP A 20 31.74 19.96 -49.42
CA TRP A 20 30.29 20.13 -49.46
C TRP A 20 29.61 19.04 -50.30
N SER A 21 30.20 18.57 -51.40
CA SER A 21 29.62 17.46 -52.20
C SER A 21 29.58 16.15 -51.42
N ARG A 22 30.61 15.85 -50.61
CA ARG A 22 30.60 14.71 -49.69
C ARG A 22 29.52 14.86 -48.62
N PHE A 23 29.31 16.07 -48.11
CA PHE A 23 28.23 16.33 -47.16
C PHE A 23 26.85 16.15 -47.80
N LEU A 24 26.66 16.54 -49.05
CA LEU A 24 25.43 16.29 -49.81
C LEU A 24 25.17 14.78 -49.98
N ALA A 25 26.19 14.00 -50.29
CA ALA A 25 26.07 12.54 -50.35
C ALA A 25 25.61 11.97 -48.99
N PHE A 26 26.19 12.46 -47.88
CA PHE A 26 25.73 12.07 -46.55
C PHE A 26 24.27 12.46 -46.29
N MET A 27 23.83 13.64 -46.75
CA MET A 27 22.45 14.10 -46.57
C MET A 27 21.41 13.22 -47.26
N SER A 28 21.80 12.44 -48.28
CA SER A 28 20.88 11.48 -48.91
C SER A 28 20.48 10.33 -47.99
N GLU A 29 21.32 10.00 -47.00
CA GLU A 29 21.07 8.95 -45.99
C GLU A 29 20.37 9.50 -44.73
N ASP A 30 20.62 10.76 -44.38
CA ASP A 30 20.11 11.41 -43.16
C ASP A 30 19.39 12.72 -43.50
N ALA A 31 18.06 12.61 -43.60
CA ALA A 31 17.16 13.70 -43.94
C ALA A 31 17.08 14.82 -42.89
N ASP A 32 17.65 14.64 -41.69
CA ASP A 32 17.69 15.68 -40.65
C ASP A 32 18.88 16.62 -40.80
N LYS A 33 19.87 16.23 -41.60
CA LYS A 33 21.00 17.09 -41.89
C LYS A 33 20.58 18.23 -42.81
N ARG A 34 21.25 19.36 -42.64
CA ARG A 34 20.97 20.61 -43.35
C ARG A 34 22.28 21.21 -43.82
N ILE A 35 22.24 21.74 -45.02
CA ILE A 35 23.30 22.58 -45.59
C ILE A 35 22.72 23.97 -45.83
N ILE A 36 23.47 25.00 -45.46
CA ILE A 36 23.09 26.40 -45.67
C ILE A 36 24.22 27.04 -46.48
N PRO A 37 24.02 27.26 -47.79
CA PRO A 37 24.93 28.04 -48.60
C PRO A 37 24.86 29.50 -48.18
N VAL A 38 26.02 30.13 -48.03
CA VAL A 38 26.15 31.51 -47.60
C VAL A 38 27.14 32.19 -48.51
N TYR A 39 26.74 33.30 -49.10
CA TYR A 39 27.58 33.99 -50.06
C TYR A 39 27.57 35.49 -49.84
N LYS A 40 28.62 36.16 -50.33
CA LYS A 40 28.76 37.61 -50.27
C LYS A 40 29.38 38.10 -51.56
N ASN A 41 28.91 39.22 -52.10
CA ASN A 41 29.41 39.85 -53.32
C ASN A 41 29.29 39.01 -54.61
N ILE A 42 28.44 37.98 -54.62
CA ILE A 42 28.08 37.21 -55.82
C ILE A 42 26.56 37.11 -55.93
N THR A 43 26.05 36.74 -57.11
CA THR A 43 24.62 36.55 -57.32
C THR A 43 24.18 35.10 -57.04
N ALA A 44 22.89 34.89 -56.79
CA ALA A 44 22.33 33.54 -56.57
C ALA A 44 22.48 32.61 -57.80
N TYR A 45 22.66 33.18 -58.99
CA TYR A 45 22.86 32.44 -60.24
C TYR A 45 24.32 31.98 -60.44
N GLU A 46 25.25 32.53 -59.67
CA GLU A 46 26.67 32.13 -59.68
C GLU A 46 26.96 30.98 -58.71
N LEU A 47 25.94 30.52 -57.97
CA LEU A 47 26.06 29.34 -57.13
C LEU A 47 26.07 28.07 -57.98
N PRO A 48 26.83 27.04 -57.59
CA PRO A 48 26.69 25.71 -58.20
C PRO A 48 25.23 25.23 -58.14
N ASP A 49 24.76 24.60 -59.21
CA ASP A 49 23.38 24.12 -59.33
C ASP A 49 22.94 23.26 -58.14
N GLU A 50 23.87 22.44 -57.60
CA GLU A 50 23.59 21.58 -56.46
C GLU A 50 23.36 22.36 -55.16
N LEU A 51 23.95 23.55 -55.02
CA LEU A 51 23.75 24.41 -53.84
C LEU A 51 22.57 25.37 -54.03
N SER A 52 22.22 25.70 -55.27
CA SER A 52 21.10 26.59 -55.61
C SER A 52 19.74 26.01 -55.18
N SER A 53 19.61 24.67 -55.12
CA SER A 53 18.40 24.01 -54.62
C SER A 53 18.16 24.17 -53.11
N TYR A 54 19.15 24.66 -52.36
CA TYR A 54 19.06 24.85 -50.92
C TYR A 54 18.79 26.31 -50.55
N GLN A 55 18.39 26.55 -49.30
CA GLN A 55 18.09 27.89 -48.79
C GLN A 55 19.39 28.71 -48.64
N ALA A 56 19.85 29.29 -49.74
CA ALA A 56 21.05 30.10 -49.78
C ALA A 56 20.83 31.50 -49.16
N GLN A 57 21.85 32.03 -48.50
CA GLN A 57 21.77 33.30 -47.78
C GLN A 57 22.83 34.30 -48.25
N ASP A 58 22.36 35.50 -48.59
CA ASP A 58 23.18 36.62 -49.03
C ASP A 58 23.60 37.51 -47.85
N LEU A 59 24.88 37.49 -47.50
CA LEU A 59 25.46 38.31 -46.42
C LEU A 59 25.66 39.78 -46.79
N SER A 60 25.39 40.16 -48.04
CA SER A 60 25.42 41.56 -48.47
C SER A 60 24.20 42.34 -47.93
N LYS A 61 23.14 41.62 -47.51
CA LYS A 61 21.92 42.20 -46.96
C LYS A 61 22.08 42.56 -45.47
N ILE A 62 21.56 43.72 -45.09
CA ILE A 62 21.52 44.16 -43.69
C ILE A 62 20.67 43.18 -42.88
N GLY A 63 21.19 42.73 -41.73
CA GLY A 63 20.51 41.77 -40.87
C GLY A 63 20.74 40.30 -41.24
N ALA A 64 21.33 40.00 -42.40
CA ALA A 64 21.52 38.62 -42.85
C ALA A 64 22.30 37.75 -41.85
N LEU A 65 23.36 38.27 -41.22
CA LEU A 65 24.09 37.52 -40.21
C LEU A 65 23.22 37.20 -38.98
N GLN A 66 22.35 38.13 -38.58
CA GLN A 66 21.46 37.93 -37.44
C GLN A 66 20.37 36.92 -37.77
N ASP A 67 19.79 37.00 -38.96
CA ASP A 67 18.82 36.00 -39.45
C ASP A 67 19.44 34.61 -39.57
N LEU A 68 20.71 34.52 -40.01
CA LEU A 68 21.45 33.27 -40.08
C LEU A 68 21.60 32.65 -38.69
N VAL A 69 22.03 33.45 -37.70
CA VAL A 69 22.20 33.00 -36.31
C VAL A 69 20.86 32.54 -35.73
N LEU A 70 19.80 33.33 -35.87
CA LEU A 70 18.46 32.98 -35.37
C LEU A 70 17.91 31.72 -36.04
N GLY A 71 18.15 31.56 -37.35
CA GLY A 71 17.79 30.36 -38.10
C GLY A 71 18.50 29.11 -37.58
N ILE A 72 19.80 29.21 -37.33
CA ILE A 72 20.59 28.10 -36.77
C ILE A 72 20.13 27.74 -35.36
N GLU A 73 19.91 28.75 -34.50
CA GLU A 73 19.40 28.53 -33.13
C GLU A 73 18.06 27.82 -33.13
N SER A 74 17.14 28.22 -34.01
CA SER A 74 15.84 27.58 -34.19
C SER A 74 15.98 26.11 -34.65
N LEU A 75 16.87 25.84 -35.61
CA LEU A 75 17.17 24.48 -36.08
C LEU A 75 17.83 23.59 -35.02
N LEU A 76 18.59 24.18 -34.09
CA LEU A 76 19.18 23.44 -32.96
C LEU A 76 18.12 23.15 -31.89
N ARG A 77 17.29 24.14 -31.53
CA ARG A 77 16.26 23.98 -30.51
C ARG A 77 15.19 22.96 -30.89
N ASN A 78 14.82 22.89 -32.18
CA ASN A 78 13.89 21.88 -32.66
C ASN A 78 14.49 20.46 -32.62
N ARG A 79 15.82 20.29 -32.70
CA ARG A 79 16.45 18.97 -32.52
C ARG A 79 16.42 18.50 -31.07
N ASP A 80 16.50 19.42 -30.11
CA ASP A 80 16.37 19.10 -28.69
C ASP A 80 14.94 18.68 -28.32
N THR A 81 13.92 19.26 -28.94
CA THR A 81 12.52 18.86 -28.73
C THR A 81 12.17 17.54 -29.42
N THR A 82 12.73 17.24 -30.60
CA THR A 82 12.49 15.97 -31.30
C THR A 82 13.26 14.79 -30.68
N LYS A 83 14.47 15.00 -30.13
CA LYS A 83 15.18 13.95 -29.35
C LYS A 83 14.60 13.73 -27.95
N LYS A 84 13.80 14.67 -27.44
CA LYS A 84 13.05 14.54 -26.18
C LYS A 84 11.61 14.06 -26.44
N THR A 85 11.45 12.95 -27.15
CA THR A 85 10.20 12.19 -27.06
C THR A 85 10.13 11.62 -25.64
N MET A 86 9.13 12.09 -24.88
CA MET A 86 8.92 12.02 -23.43
C MET A 86 9.85 12.93 -22.60
N SER A 87 9.37 14.14 -22.35
CA SER A 87 9.98 15.09 -21.43
C SER A 87 10.14 14.45 -20.05
N GLU A 88 11.27 14.67 -19.39
CA GLU A 88 11.58 14.24 -18.02
C GLU A 88 10.46 14.62 -17.02
N GLN A 89 9.69 15.69 -17.29
CA GLN A 89 8.50 16.05 -16.52
C GLN A 89 7.31 15.11 -16.77
N ASP A 90 7.12 14.63 -17.99
CA ASP A 90 6.08 13.65 -18.33
C ASP A 90 6.44 12.27 -17.80
N VAL A 91 7.72 11.89 -17.86
CA VAL A 91 8.19 10.64 -17.25
C VAL A 91 8.02 10.72 -15.73
N LEU A 92 8.32 11.85 -15.10
CA LEU A 92 8.17 12.04 -13.66
C LEU A 92 6.70 12.02 -13.21
N SER A 93 5.78 12.61 -13.98
CA SER A 93 4.35 12.55 -13.66
C SER A 93 3.80 11.14 -13.81
N ILE A 94 4.17 10.41 -14.88
CA ILE A 94 3.78 9.01 -15.08
C ILE A 94 4.33 8.10 -13.96
N VAL A 95 5.59 8.29 -13.56
CA VAL A 95 6.21 7.52 -12.48
C VAL A 95 5.53 7.82 -11.14
N LYS A 96 5.24 9.09 -10.84
CA LYS A 96 4.53 9.49 -9.61
C LYS A 96 3.10 8.94 -9.56
N GLU A 97 2.36 9.01 -10.66
CA GLU A 97 1.01 8.44 -10.75
C GLU A 97 1.01 6.92 -10.59
N LYS A 98 2.02 6.24 -11.14
CA LYS A 98 2.17 4.79 -10.98
C LYS A 98 2.50 4.42 -9.53
N GLU A 99 3.43 5.12 -8.90
CA GLU A 99 3.74 4.92 -7.48
C GLU A 99 2.52 5.20 -6.59
N GLU A 100 1.76 6.26 -6.86
CA GLU A 100 0.57 6.61 -6.10
C GLU A 100 -0.52 5.55 -6.28
N ARG A 101 -0.72 5.03 -7.49
CA ARG A 101 -1.63 3.89 -7.76
C ARG A 101 -1.16 2.62 -7.06
N GLU A 102 0.14 2.33 -7.05
CA GLU A 102 0.70 1.19 -6.34
C GLU A 102 0.55 1.34 -4.82
N ARG A 103 0.75 2.56 -4.28
CA ARG A 103 0.51 2.88 -2.86
C ARG A 103 -0.97 2.75 -2.50
N LEU A 104 -1.87 3.22 -3.37
CA LEU A 104 -3.32 3.10 -3.17
C LEU A 104 -3.76 1.64 -3.23
N ALA A 105 -3.31 0.88 -4.23
CA ALA A 105 -3.60 -0.54 -4.37
C ALA A 105 -3.02 -1.36 -3.20
N ALA A 106 -1.80 -1.03 -2.74
CA ALA A 106 -1.19 -1.66 -1.57
C ALA A 106 -1.95 -1.31 -0.28
N SER A 107 -2.40 -0.07 -0.12
CA SER A 107 -3.26 0.38 0.99
C SER A 107 -4.59 -0.38 1.00
N GLU A 108 -5.27 -0.48 -0.15
CA GLU A 108 -6.52 -1.22 -0.26
C GLU A 108 -6.34 -2.72 -0.02
N ALA A 109 -5.27 -3.32 -0.54
CA ALA A 109 -4.96 -4.73 -0.30
C ALA A 109 -4.68 -4.98 1.19
N ARG A 110 -3.94 -4.08 1.85
CA ARG A 110 -3.71 -4.12 3.31
C ARG A 110 -5.02 -3.95 4.08
N ALA A 111 -5.89 -3.01 3.70
CA ALA A 111 -7.19 -2.81 4.35
C ALA A 111 -8.12 -4.02 4.17
N LYS A 112 -8.13 -4.65 2.99
CA LYS A 112 -8.85 -5.91 2.73
C LYS A 112 -8.30 -7.05 3.56
N MET A 113 -6.97 -7.16 3.72
CA MET A 113 -6.35 -8.17 4.59
C MET A 113 -6.68 -7.92 6.07
N ILE A 114 -6.55 -6.68 6.54
CA ILE A 114 -6.86 -6.30 7.92
C ILE A 114 -8.35 -6.53 8.23
N SER A 115 -9.27 -6.15 7.33
CA SER A 115 -10.71 -6.39 7.54
C SER A 115 -11.07 -7.88 7.58
N LYS A 116 -10.39 -8.74 6.80
CA LYS A 116 -10.55 -10.20 6.90
C LYS A 116 -10.08 -10.72 8.27
N LEU A 117 -8.92 -10.26 8.75
CA LEU A 117 -8.39 -10.61 10.07
C LEU A 117 -9.33 -10.15 11.21
N MET A 118 -9.82 -8.91 11.14
CA MET A 118 -10.74 -8.35 12.13
C MET A 118 -12.07 -9.10 12.18
N LYS A 119 -12.64 -9.51 11.03
CA LYS A 119 -13.85 -10.33 10.98
C LYS A 119 -13.64 -11.70 11.62
N GLY A 120 -12.48 -12.33 11.38
CA GLY A 120 -12.10 -13.60 12.02
C GLY A 120 -11.97 -13.48 13.54
N LEU A 121 -11.31 -12.42 14.02
CA LEU A 121 -11.16 -12.14 15.46
C LEU A 121 -12.52 -11.88 16.13
N LEU A 122 -13.40 -11.11 15.50
CA LEU A 122 -14.74 -10.82 16.03
C LEU A 122 -15.60 -12.08 16.16
N ALA A 123 -15.52 -12.99 15.18
CA ALA A 123 -16.22 -14.28 15.23
C ALA A 123 -15.73 -15.17 16.39
N LEU A 124 -14.41 -15.19 16.66
CA LEU A 124 -13.84 -15.91 17.80
C LEU A 124 -14.29 -15.33 19.15
N ILE A 125 -14.28 -14.00 19.28
CA ILE A 125 -14.75 -13.33 20.51
C ILE A 125 -16.23 -13.63 20.74
N ALA A 126 -17.06 -13.56 19.69
CA ALA A 126 -18.49 -13.90 19.79
C ALA A 126 -18.70 -15.36 20.23
N ALA A 127 -17.95 -16.32 19.67
CA ALA A 127 -18.02 -17.72 20.07
C ALA A 127 -17.62 -17.91 21.54
N PHE A 128 -16.58 -17.21 22.00
CA PHE A 128 -16.14 -17.28 23.40
C PHE A 128 -17.18 -16.74 24.38
N LEU A 129 -17.86 -15.63 24.04
CA LEU A 129 -18.94 -15.08 24.85
C LEU A 129 -20.13 -16.05 24.97
N ILE A 130 -20.46 -16.77 23.89
CA ILE A 130 -21.50 -17.81 23.90
C ILE A 130 -21.11 -18.96 24.85
N ILE A 131 -19.86 -19.41 24.80
CA ILE A 131 -19.35 -20.47 25.68
C ILE A 131 -19.42 -20.03 27.16
N ILE A 132 -19.01 -18.80 27.48
CA ILE A 132 -19.13 -18.26 28.83
C ILE A 132 -20.59 -18.24 29.30
N GLY A 133 -21.51 -17.82 28.41
CA GLY A 133 -22.95 -17.87 28.69
C GLY A 133 -23.45 -19.28 28.99
N MET A 134 -23.03 -20.27 28.18
CA MET A 134 -23.36 -21.68 28.40
C MET A 134 -22.81 -22.22 29.73
N VAL A 135 -21.57 -21.90 30.10
CA VAL A 135 -20.98 -22.33 31.37
C VAL A 135 -21.75 -21.74 32.56
N LYS A 136 -22.14 -20.46 32.48
CA LYS A 136 -22.98 -19.84 33.51
C LYS A 136 -24.37 -20.48 33.59
N LEU A 137 -24.97 -20.81 32.45
CA LEU A 137 -26.26 -21.50 32.38
C LEU A 137 -26.18 -22.91 33.01
N LEU A 138 -25.15 -23.68 32.64
CA LEU A 138 -24.86 -24.98 33.26
C LEU A 138 -24.66 -24.86 34.77
N GLY A 139 -23.88 -23.87 35.22
CA GLY A 139 -23.67 -23.61 36.65
C GLY A 139 -24.94 -23.19 37.39
N TYR A 140 -25.83 -22.42 36.74
CA TYR A 140 -27.13 -22.04 37.30
C TYR A 140 -28.05 -23.26 37.47
N ILE A 141 -28.12 -24.13 36.46
CA ILE A 141 -28.83 -25.41 36.55
C ILE A 141 -28.25 -26.27 37.68
N ASN A 142 -26.91 -26.34 37.79
CA ASN A 142 -26.25 -27.17 38.80
C ASN A 142 -26.42 -26.62 40.23
N LYS A 143 -26.60 -25.30 40.44
CA LYS A 143 -26.92 -24.72 41.75
C LYS A 143 -28.25 -25.23 42.32
N GLY A 144 -29.20 -25.61 41.46
CA GLY A 144 -30.46 -26.26 41.84
C GLY A 144 -30.43 -27.79 41.84
N TYR A 145 -29.26 -28.39 41.57
CA TYR A 145 -29.08 -29.84 41.34
C TYR A 145 -28.00 -30.43 42.27
N LEU A 146 -27.91 -29.96 43.52
CA LEU A 146 -27.21 -30.75 44.53
C LEU A 146 -27.97 -32.06 44.69
N ALA A 147 -27.39 -33.18 44.22
CA ALA A 147 -27.98 -34.50 44.38
C ALA A 147 -28.29 -34.72 45.87
N PRO A 148 -29.57 -34.74 46.30
CA PRO A 148 -29.92 -34.72 47.72
C PRO A 148 -29.30 -35.89 48.47
N ARG A 149 -29.13 -37.02 47.78
CA ARG A 149 -28.46 -38.22 48.28
C ARG A 149 -26.99 -38.02 48.66
N LYS A 150 -26.23 -37.22 47.90
CA LYS A 150 -24.82 -36.96 48.21
C LYS A 150 -24.70 -36.09 49.45
N VAL A 151 -25.51 -35.03 49.53
CA VAL A 151 -25.56 -34.14 50.69
C VAL A 151 -26.01 -34.90 51.94
N TYR A 152 -27.04 -35.73 51.81
CA TYR A 152 -27.53 -36.58 52.90
C TYR A 152 -26.44 -37.53 53.43
N ASN A 153 -25.73 -38.24 52.55
CA ASN A 153 -24.67 -39.16 52.99
C ASN A 153 -23.53 -38.41 53.70
N THR A 154 -23.15 -37.23 53.20
CA THR A 154 -22.15 -36.38 53.86
C THR A 154 -22.65 -35.88 55.22
N ALA A 155 -23.90 -35.45 55.32
CA ALA A 155 -24.50 -34.96 56.56
C ALA A 155 -24.55 -36.06 57.65
N VAL A 156 -24.92 -37.28 57.28
CA VAL A 156 -24.89 -38.44 58.19
C VAL A 156 -23.46 -38.76 58.65
N ALA A 157 -22.46 -38.67 57.77
CA ALA A 157 -21.07 -38.89 58.15
C ALA A 157 -20.57 -37.82 59.14
N GLU A 158 -20.87 -36.55 58.91
CA GLU A 158 -20.52 -35.46 59.84
C GLU A 158 -21.24 -35.60 61.20
N MET A 159 -22.51 -36.02 61.20
CA MET A 159 -23.25 -36.32 62.43
C MET A 159 -22.58 -37.44 63.24
N ASN A 160 -22.19 -38.54 62.56
CA ASN A 160 -21.51 -39.67 63.22
C ASN A 160 -20.10 -39.30 63.73
N ASN A 161 -19.46 -38.31 63.11
CA ASN A 161 -18.19 -37.75 63.54
C ASN A 161 -18.35 -36.71 64.68
N GLY A 162 -19.57 -36.44 65.16
CA GLY A 162 -19.85 -35.45 66.21
C GLY A 162 -19.80 -33.99 65.74
N ASN A 163 -19.67 -33.74 64.44
CA ASN A 163 -19.63 -32.40 63.85
C ASN A 163 -21.04 -31.87 63.56
N TYR A 164 -21.82 -31.64 64.63
CA TYR A 164 -23.24 -31.29 64.52
C TYR A 164 -23.49 -29.99 63.73
N ASP A 165 -22.63 -28.97 63.82
CA ASP A 165 -22.74 -27.72 63.06
C ASP A 165 -22.77 -27.94 61.53
N LYS A 166 -21.85 -28.80 61.05
CA LYS A 166 -21.74 -29.13 59.63
C LYS A 166 -22.91 -30.00 59.18
N ALA A 167 -23.33 -30.94 60.02
CA ALA A 167 -24.49 -31.79 59.75
C ALA A 167 -25.79 -30.98 59.64
N ILE A 168 -26.05 -30.06 60.58
CA ILE A 168 -27.23 -29.17 60.59
C ILE A 168 -27.27 -28.30 59.35
N SER A 169 -26.14 -27.70 58.99
CA SER A 169 -26.01 -26.88 57.78
C SER A 169 -26.29 -27.68 56.51
N ALA A 170 -25.89 -28.95 56.45
CA ALA A 170 -26.15 -29.80 55.30
C ALA A 170 -27.60 -30.31 55.25
N PHE A 171 -28.17 -30.76 56.37
CA PHE A 171 -29.57 -31.22 56.44
C PHE A 171 -30.58 -30.10 56.14
N SER A 172 -30.29 -28.85 56.53
CA SER A 172 -31.17 -27.71 56.23
C SER A 172 -31.29 -27.41 54.73
N THR A 173 -30.32 -27.86 53.91
CA THR A 173 -30.35 -27.69 52.45
C THR A 173 -31.15 -28.75 51.70
N ILE A 174 -31.55 -29.85 52.36
CA ILE A 174 -32.24 -31.01 51.76
C ILE A 174 -33.59 -31.29 52.41
N ASN A 175 -34.37 -30.25 52.73
CA ASN A 175 -35.69 -30.35 53.37
C ASN A 175 -36.62 -31.34 52.64
N GLY A 176 -37.23 -32.26 53.39
CA GLY A 176 -38.14 -33.29 52.87
C GLY A 176 -37.47 -34.47 52.16
N PHE A 177 -36.14 -34.61 52.24
CA PHE A 177 -35.41 -35.73 51.65
C PHE A 177 -35.11 -36.84 52.69
N LYS A 178 -35.83 -37.97 52.58
CA LYS A 178 -35.78 -39.08 53.56
C LYS A 178 -36.14 -38.60 54.97
N ASP A 179 -35.33 -38.94 55.96
CA ASP A 179 -35.40 -38.57 57.38
C ASP A 179 -34.53 -37.34 57.71
N SER A 180 -34.13 -36.56 56.71
CA SER A 180 -33.28 -35.36 56.90
C SER A 180 -33.82 -34.40 57.95
N ASP A 181 -35.14 -34.22 58.00
CA ASP A 181 -35.78 -33.24 58.88
C ASP A 181 -35.80 -33.73 60.34
N GLU A 182 -35.90 -35.05 60.54
CA GLU A 182 -35.80 -35.69 61.85
C GLU A 182 -34.35 -35.67 62.34
N LEU A 183 -33.40 -36.01 61.46
CA LEU A 183 -31.96 -35.96 61.76
C LEU A 183 -31.47 -34.54 62.02
N TYR A 184 -32.01 -33.54 61.34
CA TYR A 184 -31.77 -32.12 61.61
C TYR A 184 -32.14 -31.77 63.06
N LYS A 185 -33.36 -32.13 63.49
CA LYS A 185 -33.85 -31.88 64.86
C LYS A 185 -32.99 -32.63 65.89
N LYS A 186 -32.62 -33.88 65.59
CA LYS A 186 -31.77 -34.69 66.46
C LYS A 186 -30.37 -34.09 66.61
N CYS A 187 -29.74 -33.65 65.52
CA CYS A 187 -28.44 -32.98 65.59
C CYS A 187 -28.51 -31.70 66.43
N PHE A 188 -29.58 -30.91 66.27
CA PHE A 188 -29.79 -29.69 67.05
C PHE A 188 -29.94 -29.99 68.55
N GLN A 189 -30.70 -31.03 68.92
CA GLN A 189 -30.85 -31.46 70.31
C GLN A 189 -29.52 -31.91 70.92
N LEU A 190 -28.77 -32.78 70.23
CA LEU A 190 -27.47 -33.27 70.67
C LEU A 190 -26.46 -32.12 70.84
N GLN A 191 -26.50 -31.12 69.97
CA GLN A 191 -25.65 -29.94 70.11
C GLN A 191 -25.99 -29.12 71.36
N GLN A 192 -27.29 -28.92 71.65
CA GLN A 192 -27.72 -28.22 72.86
C GLN A 192 -27.34 -28.99 74.13
N GLU A 193 -27.47 -30.31 74.13
CA GLU A 193 -27.03 -31.17 75.24
C GLU A 193 -25.53 -31.05 75.51
N ILE A 194 -24.70 -31.04 74.46
CA ILE A 194 -23.25 -30.86 74.60
C ILE A 194 -22.91 -29.46 75.15
N ILE A 195 -23.57 -28.41 74.66
CA ILE A 195 -23.35 -27.05 75.15
C ILE A 195 -23.74 -26.93 76.62
N VAL A 196 -24.90 -27.48 77.02
CA VAL A 196 -25.37 -27.48 78.41
C VAL A 196 -24.43 -28.30 79.30
N ALA A 197 -23.93 -29.44 78.84
CA ALA A 197 -22.97 -30.27 79.56
C ALA A 197 -21.58 -29.60 79.73
N TYR A 198 -21.23 -28.62 78.89
CA TYR A 198 -19.97 -27.88 78.99
C TYR A 198 -20.05 -26.64 79.89
N ILE A 199 -21.27 -26.21 80.24
CA ILE A 199 -21.57 -25.02 81.06
C ILE A 199 -21.84 -25.41 82.53
N LEU A 200 -22.16 -26.68 82.81
CA LEU A 200 -22.28 -27.28 84.14
C LEU A 200 -20.94 -27.86 84.62
#